data_AF-A6IN72-F1
#
_entry.id   AF-A6IN72-F1
#
_cell.length_a   1.000
_cell.length_b   1.000
_cell.length_c   1.000
_cell.angle_alpha   90.00
_cell.angle_beta   90.00
_cell.angle_gamma   90.00
#
_symmetry.space_group_name_H-M   'P 1'
#
loop_
_entity.id
_entity.type
_entity.pdbx_description
1 polymer ?
#
loop_
_entity_poly.entity_id
_entity_poly.type
_entity_poly.pdbx_seq_one_letter_code
_entity_poly.pdbx_strand_id
1 'polypeptide(L)'
;MSGASNILANDVDPIAGMAITLNCKLNGLNPFPILTKNILNTRQGKFDLIVLGDMFYDEDLADSLHLWLQNCFWAYGTRVLIGDPGRPQFSGHSIQHQLYQLAEYTLPEPTQQDNNGLTTSAVWDFHP
;
A
#
# COMPACT_ATOMS: atom_id res chain seq x y z
N MET A 1 7.35 1.82 17.30
CA MET A 1 7.74 1.98 15.88
C MET A 1 8.86 1.01 15.57
N SER A 2 8.75 0.27 14.47
CA SER A 2 9.72 -0.77 14.07
C SER A 2 10.97 -0.21 13.37
N GLY A 3 11.40 1.01 13.70
CA GLY A 3 12.67 1.60 13.24
C GLY A 3 12.62 2.65 12.13
N ALA A 4 11.44 3.03 11.61
CA ALA A 4 11.35 4.11 10.61
C ALA A 4 11.62 5.50 11.24
N SER A 5 12.59 6.23 10.68
CA SER A 5 12.98 7.57 11.17
C SER A 5 12.00 8.67 10.78
N ASN A 6 11.38 8.57 9.59
CA ASN A 6 10.39 9.52 9.08
C ASN A 6 9.25 8.73 8.42
N ILE A 7 8.01 9.15 8.66
CA ILE A 7 6.81 8.54 8.09
C ILE A 7 5.95 9.63 7.43
N LEU A 8 5.39 9.31 6.27
CA LEU A 8 4.30 10.03 5.65
C LEU A 8 3.17 9.03 5.42
N ALA A 9 2.01 9.24 6.03
CA ALA A 9 0.81 8.51 5.66
C ALA A 9 0.06 9.26 4.56
N ASN A 10 -0.51 8.52 3.61
CA ASN A 10 -1.28 9.08 2.52
C ASN A 10 -2.61 8.36 2.38
N ASP A 11 -3.66 9.15 2.26
CA ASP A 11 -4.98 8.73 1.81
C ASP A 11 -5.60 9.93 1.08
N VAL A 12 -6.50 9.73 0.12
CA VAL A 12 -7.18 10.85 -0.54
C VAL A 12 -8.36 11.37 0.29
N ASP A 13 -8.90 10.55 1.20
CA ASP A 13 -10.02 10.89 2.05
C ASP A 13 -9.57 11.63 3.32
N PRO A 14 -10.04 12.88 3.56
CA PRO A 14 -9.73 13.59 4.81
C PRO A 14 -10.27 12.88 6.07
N ILE A 15 -11.34 12.09 5.97
CA ILE A 15 -11.86 11.29 7.08
C ILE A 15 -10.86 10.19 7.44
N ALA A 16 -10.25 9.53 6.45
CA ALA A 16 -9.18 8.56 6.69
C ALA A 16 -7.98 9.22 7.39
N GLY A 17 -7.64 10.47 7.04
CA GLY A 17 -6.62 11.24 7.77
C GLY A 17 -6.94 11.45 9.26
N MET A 18 -8.21 11.71 9.59
CA MET A 18 -8.66 11.78 10.98
C MET A 18 -8.57 10.41 11.68
N ALA A 19 -8.96 9.33 10.99
CA ALA A 19 -8.88 7.98 11.50
C ALA A 19 -7.42 7.56 11.79
N ILE A 20 -6.48 7.89 10.90
CA ILE A 20 -5.04 7.67 11.09
C ILE A 20 -4.55 8.39 12.37
N THR A 21 -4.99 9.63 12.59
CA THR A 21 -4.65 10.39 13.80
C THR A 21 -5.17 9.71 15.07
N LEU A 22 -6.41 9.19 15.04
CA LEU A 22 -6.98 8.43 16.15
C LEU A 22 -6.22 7.13 16.39
N ASN A 23 -5.88 6.39 15.34
CA ASN A 23 -5.11 5.15 15.41
C ASN A 23 -3.71 5.38 15.99
N CYS A 24 -3.05 6.50 15.65
CA CYS A 24 -1.78 6.87 16.28
C CYS A 24 -1.94 7.00 17.79
N LYS A 25 -2.96 7.75 18.25
CA LYS A 25 -3.23 7.93 19.69
C LYS A 25 -3.52 6.60 20.39
N LEU A 26 -4.35 5.74 19.79
CA LEU A 26 -4.69 4.43 20.35
C LEU A 26 -3.45 3.53 20.50
N ASN A 27 -2.45 3.68 19.64
CA ASN A 27 -1.21 2.92 19.69
C ASN A 27 -0.07 3.64 20.45
N GLY A 28 -0.37 4.76 21.13
CA GLY A 28 0.64 5.54 21.87
C GLY A 28 1.71 6.18 20.97
N LEU A 29 1.39 6.42 19.70
CA LEU A 29 2.28 7.04 18.72
C LEU A 29 2.02 8.55 18.63
N ASN A 30 3.10 9.32 18.51
CA ASN A 30 2.98 10.72 18.09
C ASN A 30 2.45 10.76 16.64
N PRO A 31 1.49 11.66 16.32
CA PRO A 31 1.02 11.82 14.96
C PRO A 31 2.18 12.16 14.01
N PHE A 32 2.32 11.40 12.94
CA PHE A 32 3.20 11.72 11.82
C PHE A 32 2.47 12.55 10.75
N PRO A 33 3.19 13.18 9.81
CA PRO A 33 2.58 13.87 8.67
C PRO A 33 1.57 12.98 7.91
N ILE A 34 0.42 13.57 7.59
CA ILE A 34 -0.66 12.96 6.81
C ILE A 34 -0.90 13.82 5.57
N LEU A 35 -0.82 13.21 4.39
CA LEU A 35 -1.15 13.85 3.12
C LEU A 35 -2.54 13.40 2.68
N THR A 36 -3.51 14.31 2.68
CA THR A 36 -4.90 14.05 2.23
C THR A 36 -5.10 14.43 0.75
N LYS A 37 -4.15 14.05 -0.11
CA LYS A 37 -4.14 14.36 -1.56
C LYS A 37 -3.68 13.14 -2.32
N ASN A 38 -4.06 13.03 -3.58
CA ASN A 38 -3.56 11.94 -4.44
C ASN A 38 -2.04 12.10 -4.63
N ILE A 39 -1.26 11.23 -3.99
CA ILE A 39 0.21 11.25 -4.06
C ILE A 39 0.74 10.90 -5.45
N LEU A 40 -0.02 10.14 -6.23
CA LEU A 40 0.35 9.76 -7.60
C LEU A 40 0.45 10.99 -8.51
N ASN A 41 -0.28 12.07 -8.18
CA ASN A 41 -0.28 13.34 -8.90
C ASN A 41 0.72 14.37 -8.34
N THR A 42 1.58 13.97 -7.39
CA THR A 42 2.57 14.86 -6.78
C THR A 42 3.97 14.60 -7.34
N ARG A 43 4.88 15.58 -7.19
CA ARG A 43 6.30 15.33 -7.48
C ARG A 43 6.77 14.20 -6.56
N GLN A 44 7.35 13.17 -7.17
CA GLN A 44 7.84 12.00 -6.45
C GLN A 44 8.86 12.41 -5.40
N GLY A 45 8.52 12.19 -4.13
CA GLY A 45 9.45 12.32 -3.02
C GLY A 45 10.46 11.17 -3.03
N LYS A 46 11.62 11.40 -2.40
CA LYS A 46 12.57 10.32 -2.12
C LYS A 46 12.08 9.53 -0.91
N PHE A 47 11.66 8.29 -1.13
CA PHE A 47 11.31 7.34 -0.07
C PHE A 47 12.27 6.16 -0.11
N ASP A 48 12.75 5.71 1.05
CA ASP A 48 13.55 4.48 1.12
C ASP A 48 12.65 3.23 1.02
N LEU A 49 11.40 3.34 1.52
CA LEU A 49 10.40 2.28 1.53
C LEU A 49 8.99 2.87 1.30
N ILE A 50 8.23 2.23 0.42
CA ILE A 50 6.79 2.43 0.26
C ILE A 50 6.08 1.13 0.65
N VAL A 51 5.03 1.25 1.48
CA VAL A 51 4.16 0.14 1.86
C VAL A 51 2.75 0.47 1.43
N LEU A 52 2.14 -0.43 0.66
CA LEU A 52 0.78 -0.30 0.16
C LEU A 52 -0.06 -1.45 0.72
N GLY A 53 -1.31 -1.18 1.05
CA GLY A 53 -2.27 -2.20 1.44
C GLY A 53 -3.53 -2.06 0.61
N ASP A 54 -3.92 -3.13 -0.08
CA ASP A 54 -5.19 -3.28 -0.78
C ASP A 54 -5.54 -2.11 -1.72
N MET A 55 -4.59 -1.73 -2.58
CA MET A 55 -4.74 -0.60 -3.52
C MET A 55 -5.12 -1.02 -4.95
N PHE A 56 -5.10 -2.32 -5.24
CA PHE A 56 -5.40 -2.88 -6.56
C PHE A 56 -6.85 -3.36 -6.65
N TYR A 57 -7.80 -2.49 -6.28
CA TYR A 57 -9.23 -2.76 -6.34
C TYR A 57 -9.93 -2.14 -7.57
N ASP A 58 -9.26 -1.21 -8.25
CA ASP A 58 -9.75 -0.48 -9.42
C ASP A 58 -8.68 -0.49 -10.52
N GLU A 59 -9.08 -0.70 -11.78
CA GLU A 59 -8.15 -0.89 -12.90
C GLU A 59 -7.37 0.39 -13.25
N ASP A 60 -8.06 1.54 -13.35
CA ASP A 60 -7.43 2.83 -13.67
C ASP A 60 -6.44 3.26 -12.56
N LEU A 61 -6.80 2.98 -11.30
CA LEU A 61 -5.91 3.18 -10.16
C LEU A 61 -4.70 2.25 -10.21
N ALA A 62 -4.89 0.97 -10.52
CA ALA A 62 -3.82 -0.02 -10.60
C ALA A 62 -2.75 0.37 -11.64
N ASP A 63 -3.18 0.79 -12.84
CA ASP A 63 -2.28 1.24 -13.90
C ASP A 63 -1.47 2.48 -13.47
N SER A 64 -2.17 3.49 -12.92
CA SER A 64 -1.56 4.73 -12.45
C SER A 64 -0.57 4.49 -11.31
N LEU A 65 -0.93 3.61 -10.38
CA LEU A 65 -0.11 3.23 -9.25
C LEU A 65 1.14 2.46 -9.72
N HIS A 66 0.98 1.51 -10.63
CA HIS A 66 2.09 0.72 -11.16
C HIS A 66 3.15 1.60 -11.82
N LEU A 67 2.74 2.52 -12.69
CA LEU A 67 3.65 3.48 -13.32
C LEU A 67 4.35 4.37 -12.30
N TRP A 68 3.64 4.83 -11.28
CA TRP A 68 4.22 5.67 -10.23
C TRP A 68 5.26 4.90 -9.40
N LEU A 69 5.00 3.63 -9.05
CA LEU A 69 5.93 2.78 -8.32
C LEU A 69 7.19 2.45 -9.11
N GLN A 70 7.06 2.16 -10.41
CA GLN A 70 8.22 2.00 -11.30
C GLN A 70 9.10 3.24 -11.27
N ASN A 71 8.50 4.44 -11.37
CA ASN A 71 9.25 5.69 -11.33
C ASN A 71 9.96 5.89 -10.00
N CYS A 72 9.31 5.61 -8.85
CA CYS A 72 9.95 5.69 -7.54
C CYS A 72 11.15 4.74 -7.42
N PHE A 73 11.00 3.50 -7.89
CA PHE A 73 12.08 2.52 -7.88
C PHE A 73 13.27 2.99 -8.75
N TRP A 74 13.04 3.35 -10.00
CA TRP A 74 14.12 3.73 -10.92
C TRP A 74 14.79 5.07 -10.56
N ALA A 75 14.03 6.04 -10.06
CA ALA A 75 14.57 7.37 -9.73
C ALA A 75 15.34 7.37 -8.40
N TYR A 76 14.91 6.59 -7.41
CA TYR A 76 15.40 6.71 -6.04
C TYR A 76 15.88 5.40 -5.40
N GLY A 77 15.72 4.26 -6.06
CA GLY A 77 15.98 2.95 -5.47
C GLY A 77 15.00 2.60 -4.36
N THR A 78 13.78 3.13 -4.41
CA THR A 78 12.76 2.90 -3.38
C THR A 78 12.35 1.43 -3.36
N ARG A 79 12.40 0.79 -2.18
CA ARG A 79 11.82 -0.52 -1.98
C ARG A 79 10.29 -0.41 -1.87
N VAL A 80 9.55 -1.35 -2.46
CA VAL A 80 8.10 -1.32 -2.46
C VAL A 80 7.55 -2.65 -1.97
N LEU A 81 6.72 -2.58 -0.92
CA LEU A 81 5.98 -3.72 -0.38
C LEU A 81 4.48 -3.54 -0.61
N ILE A 82 3.84 -4.58 -1.14
CA ILE A 82 2.41 -4.57 -1.47
C ILE A 82 1.73 -5.68 -0.66
N GLY A 83 0.75 -5.33 0.17
CA GLY A 83 -0.16 -6.27 0.79
C GLY A 83 -1.47 -6.34 0.00
N ASP A 84 -1.82 -7.50 -0.54
CA ASP A 84 -3.08 -7.69 -1.27
C ASP A 84 -3.61 -9.12 -1.08
N PRO A 85 -4.94 -9.33 -0.95
CA PRO A 85 -5.53 -10.65 -0.84
C PRO A 85 -5.63 -11.42 -2.16
N GLY A 86 -5.24 -10.85 -3.30
CA GLY A 86 -5.32 -11.49 -4.61
C GLY A 86 -6.60 -11.13 -5.37
N ARG A 87 -7.09 -9.89 -5.25
CA ARG A 87 -8.31 -9.45 -5.96
C ARG A 87 -8.19 -9.66 -7.48
N PRO A 88 -9.30 -9.82 -8.22
CA PRO A 88 -9.25 -10.01 -9.68
C PRO A 88 -8.43 -8.93 -10.41
N GLN A 89 -8.58 -7.67 -10.00
CA GLN A 89 -7.84 -6.53 -10.54
C GLN A 89 -6.35 -6.59 -10.20
N PHE A 90 -5.95 -7.22 -9.09
CA PHE A 90 -4.54 -7.44 -8.76
C PHE A 90 -3.96 -8.64 -9.51
N SER A 91 -4.67 -9.78 -9.50
CA SER A 91 -4.22 -11.05 -10.07
C SER A 91 -4.19 -11.04 -11.60
N GLY A 92 -5.05 -10.25 -12.24
CA GLY A 92 -5.08 -10.08 -13.70
C GLY A 92 -4.13 -9.00 -14.23
N HIS A 93 -3.55 -8.17 -13.36
CA HIS A 93 -2.75 -7.01 -13.76
C HIS A 93 -1.29 -7.37 -14.06
N SER A 94 -0.70 -6.65 -15.01
CA SER A 94 0.65 -6.92 -15.52
C SER A 94 1.76 -6.84 -14.45
N ILE A 95 1.49 -6.12 -13.36
CA ILE A 95 2.40 -5.99 -12.21
C ILE A 95 2.79 -7.34 -11.61
N GLN A 96 1.96 -8.38 -11.73
CA GLN A 96 2.25 -9.73 -11.20
C GLN A 96 3.59 -10.29 -11.67
N HIS A 97 4.04 -9.95 -12.88
CA HIS A 97 5.34 -10.40 -13.41
C HIS A 97 6.55 -9.75 -12.72
N GLN A 98 6.31 -8.74 -11.89
CA GLN A 98 7.31 -7.94 -11.18
C GLN A 98 7.20 -8.13 -9.66
N LEU A 99 6.48 -9.15 -9.19
CA LEU A 99 6.24 -9.41 -7.77
C LEU A 99 6.89 -10.70 -7.31
N TYR A 100 7.51 -10.63 -6.13
CA TYR A 100 8.01 -11.79 -5.40
C TYR A 100 7.27 -11.91 -4.07
N GLN A 101 6.57 -13.02 -3.86
CA GLN A 101 5.86 -13.25 -2.60
C GLN A 101 6.84 -13.39 -1.44
N LEU A 102 6.67 -12.58 -0.40
CA LEU A 102 7.49 -12.61 0.81
C LEU A 102 6.82 -13.35 1.98
N ALA A 103 5.51 -13.23 2.09
CA ALA A 103 4.74 -13.82 3.17
C ALA A 103 3.29 -14.05 2.76
N GLU A 104 2.62 -14.97 3.45
CA GLU A 104 1.20 -15.25 3.33
C GLU A 104 0.59 -15.38 4.72
N TYR A 105 -0.64 -14.88 4.87
CA TYR A 105 -1.39 -14.85 6.11
C TYR A 105 -2.80 -15.34 5.87
N THR A 106 -3.32 -16.20 6.75
CA THR A 106 -4.73 -16.60 6.72
C THR A 106 -5.59 -15.44 7.22
N LEU A 107 -6.68 -15.18 6.50
CA LEU A 107 -7.65 -14.15 6.85
C LEU A 107 -8.64 -14.67 7.91
N PRO A 108 -8.94 -13.89 8.97
CA PRO A 108 -10.03 -14.20 9.89
C PRO A 108 -11.37 -14.28 9.17
N GLU A 109 -12.30 -15.12 9.65
CA GLU A 109 -13.63 -15.31 9.03
C GLU A 109 -14.37 -14.00 8.66
N PRO A 110 -14.40 -12.96 9.53
CA PRO A 110 -15.05 -11.70 9.16
C PRO A 110 -14.40 -11.06 7.92
N THR A 111 -13.07 -11.08 7.83
CA THR A 111 -12.32 -10.50 6.73
C THR A 111 -12.50 -11.29 5.43
N GLN A 112 -12.75 -12.61 5.50
CA GLN A 112 -13.05 -13.40 4.31
C GLN A 112 -14.35 -12.94 3.65
N GLN A 113 -15.37 -12.58 4.44
CA GLN A 113 -16.65 -12.07 3.92
C GLN A 113 -16.48 -10.75 3.17
N ASP A 114 -15.65 -9.85 3.71
CA ASP A 114 -15.34 -8.56 3.09
C ASP A 114 -14.49 -8.68 1.81
N ASN A 115 -13.83 -9.83 1.61
CA ASN A 115 -12.92 -10.10 0.51
C ASN A 115 -13.44 -11.19 -0.45
N ASN A 116 -14.76 -11.27 -0.65
CA ASN A 116 -15.40 -12.19 -1.60
C ASN A 116 -15.05 -13.67 -1.38
N GLY A 117 -14.78 -14.08 -0.13
CA GLY A 117 -14.42 -15.45 0.23
C GLY A 117 -12.94 -15.79 0.05
N LEU A 118 -12.07 -14.81 -0.24
CA LEU A 118 -10.62 -15.02 -0.18
C LEU A 118 -10.21 -15.41 1.24
N THR A 119 -9.41 -16.45 1.37
CA THR A 119 -9.03 -17.06 2.66
C THR A 119 -7.64 -16.65 3.13
N THR A 120 -6.82 -16.07 2.25
CA THR A 120 -5.46 -15.64 2.54
C THR A 120 -5.19 -14.24 1.99
N SER A 121 -4.15 -13.60 2.54
CA SER A 121 -3.56 -12.40 1.97
C SER A 121 -2.04 -12.51 1.99
N ALA A 122 -1.40 -11.94 0.97
CA ALA A 122 0.02 -12.05 0.77
C ALA A 122 0.71 -10.69 0.78
N VAL A 123 1.98 -10.69 1.17
CA VAL A 123 2.88 -9.55 1.05
C VAL A 123 3.85 -9.84 -0.08
N TRP A 124 4.00 -8.88 -0.98
CA TRP A 124 4.79 -8.97 -2.20
C TRP A 124 5.89 -7.90 -2.19
N ASP A 125 7.09 -8.28 -2.61
CA ASP A 125 8.19 -7.36 -2.90
C ASP A 125 8.21 -7.04 -4.39
N PHE A 126 8.11 -5.75 -4.73
CA PHE A 126 8.02 -5.29 -6.11
C PHE A 126 9.40 -4.97 -6.69
N HIS A 127 9.68 -5.58 -7.84
CA HIS A 127 10.96 -5.54 -8.56
C HIS A 127 10.70 -5.32 -10.06
N PRO A 128 10.61 -4.05 -10.52
CA PRO A 128 10.31 -3.72 -11.91
C PRO A 128 11.46 -3.95 -12.90
#